data_AF-A0A7V6UMI8-F1
#
_entry.id   AF-A0A7V6UMI8-F1
#
_cell.length_a   1.000
_cell.length_b   1.000
_cell.length_c   1.000
_cell.angle_alpha   90.00
_cell.angle_beta   90.00
_cell.angle_gamma   90.00
#
_symmetry.space_group_name_H-M   'P 1'
#
loop_
_entity.id
_entity.type
_entity.pdbx_description
1 polymer ?
#
loop_
_entity_poly.entity_id
_entity_poly.type
_entity_poly.pdbx_seq_one_letter_code
_entity_poly.pdbx_strand_id
1 'polypeptide(L)'
;MAIVQARNKLYKNKAKTAKLNRDIFKSIGTGTLNLSPSCIHIMTNVAKYIDGIDGRIYVDMEQVRKDLFMQPETFKRAITELSENGLLLFANGYYYSRFHVLSNGKDEFYQKMLTAYTSPEVLNLTKNQLRLFYYVATMGMVGMWKAVNVENLYKNFLHDTRYGIQYFDSYRDFAEALFELIKKGLVSVWLVNSKKYVEKNTPQFKEVFHTYCEHNTAGRKKRTSAKRMHKIALKINESIANEVSDNCANEAEFDYFAEQYQIVHQFIKIETKRYFIGLKNKLTETLGATGLAIYRSALEAYFCSNEEKVLYHDFINKAANYFKDFYLLEEVKKIIVGALASECGFKGALSSAVDYPVEKDSLDKLVSFFGDEASSNHLICLDAEIEKQGISWLKVINKDKDFWRPLYDGIQEIYSIYTTSIVTKAYVRSFAKEGLLTQKEELEEVVNSLKKNLSFIPLYKTSKLVATQNTESTSAELRSVLFDNNGKLVNWLGN
;
A
#
# COMPACT_ATOMS: atom_id res chain seq x y z
N MET A 1 14.47 11.66 21.66
CA MET A 1 15.43 11.13 20.65
C MET A 1 15.04 9.76 20.09
N ALA A 2 14.41 8.85 20.85
CA ALA A 2 13.95 7.54 20.38
C ALA A 2 12.92 7.59 19.23
N ILE A 3 12.03 8.60 19.21
CA ILE A 3 11.02 8.81 18.15
C ILE A 3 11.67 9.13 16.78
N VAL A 4 12.85 9.77 16.78
CA VAL A 4 13.60 10.09 15.54
C VAL A 4 14.34 8.87 15.00
N GLN A 5 14.82 7.99 15.88
CA GLN A 5 15.48 6.75 15.48
C GLN A 5 14.48 5.67 15.02
N ALA A 6 13.29 5.59 15.61
CA ALA A 6 12.19 4.77 15.10
C ALA A 6 11.67 5.27 13.75
N ARG A 7 11.58 6.60 13.57
CA ARG A 7 11.25 7.24 12.29
C ARG A 7 12.19 6.78 11.17
N ASN A 8 13.50 6.68 11.39
CA ASN A 8 14.45 6.29 10.33
C ASN A 8 14.54 4.79 10.06
N LYS A 9 14.06 3.92 10.96
CA LYS A 9 14.13 2.46 10.81
C LYS A 9 12.98 1.89 9.96
N LEU A 10 11.81 2.54 9.96
CA LEU A 10 10.65 2.23 9.12
C LEU A 10 10.90 2.41 7.61
N TYR A 11 12.01 3.06 7.19
CA TYR A 11 12.28 3.39 5.79
C TYR A 11 13.34 2.51 5.09
N LYS A 12 13.89 1.47 5.76
CA LYS A 12 14.98 0.68 5.17
C LYS A 12 14.55 -0.42 4.19
N ASN A 13 13.28 -0.85 4.23
CA ASN A 13 12.69 -1.65 3.17
C ASN A 13 11.67 -0.78 2.44
N LYS A 14 11.92 -0.46 1.17
CA LYS A 14 10.89 0.18 0.34
C LYS A 14 9.74 -0.83 0.20
N ALA A 15 8.60 -0.53 0.79
CA ALA A 15 7.36 -1.29 0.58
C ALA A 15 7.17 -1.53 -0.91
N LYS A 16 6.77 -2.74 -1.28
CA LYS A 16 6.51 -3.06 -2.68
C LYS A 16 5.32 -2.21 -3.15
N THR A 17 5.46 -1.57 -4.30
CA THR A 17 4.41 -0.72 -4.89
C THR A 17 4.06 -1.21 -6.28
N ALA A 18 2.89 -0.84 -6.78
CA ALA A 18 2.52 -1.10 -8.16
C ALA A 18 3.49 -0.41 -9.11
N LYS A 19 3.97 -1.16 -10.09
CA LYS A 19 4.78 -0.70 -11.23
C LYS A 19 4.18 -1.23 -12.53
N LEU A 20 4.46 -0.57 -13.65
CA LEU A 20 3.99 -1.03 -14.96
C LEU A 20 4.59 -2.40 -15.30
N ASN A 21 3.76 -3.33 -15.77
CA ASN A 21 4.21 -4.66 -16.19
C ASN A 21 5.01 -4.57 -17.50
N ARG A 22 6.30 -4.92 -17.47
CA ARG A 22 7.18 -4.80 -18.63
C ARG A 22 6.74 -5.67 -19.82
N ASP A 23 6.21 -6.86 -19.57
CA ASP A 23 5.84 -7.80 -20.63
C ASP A 23 4.59 -7.34 -21.40
N ILE A 24 3.66 -6.70 -20.71
CA ILE A 24 2.49 -6.08 -21.35
C ILE A 24 2.92 -4.93 -22.26
N PHE A 25 3.80 -4.05 -21.77
CA PHE A 25 4.31 -2.93 -22.57
C PHE A 25 5.23 -3.39 -23.71
N LYS A 26 5.96 -4.49 -23.53
CA LYS A 26 6.72 -5.14 -24.60
C LYS A 26 5.79 -5.72 -25.67
N SER A 27 4.66 -6.30 -25.26
CA SER A 27 3.64 -6.83 -26.18
C SER A 27 2.96 -5.71 -26.97
N ILE A 28 2.71 -4.56 -26.33
CA ILE A 28 2.26 -3.34 -27.02
C ILE A 28 3.33 -2.89 -28.02
N GLY A 29 4.58 -2.79 -27.56
CA GLY A 29 5.70 -2.32 -28.37
C GLY A 29 6.01 -3.19 -29.58
N THR A 30 5.87 -4.51 -29.45
CA THR A 30 6.03 -5.47 -30.57
C THR A 30 4.80 -5.58 -31.45
N GLY A 31 3.65 -5.08 -30.98
CA GLY A 31 2.37 -5.10 -31.69
C GLY A 31 1.58 -6.40 -31.53
N THR A 32 2.03 -7.34 -30.68
CA THR A 32 1.28 -8.57 -30.36
C THR A 32 0.03 -8.27 -29.56
N LEU A 33 0.09 -7.25 -28.69
CA LEU A 33 -1.08 -6.70 -28.01
C LEU A 33 -1.54 -5.42 -28.73
N ASN A 34 -2.71 -5.49 -29.37
CA ASN A 34 -3.19 -4.45 -30.27
C ASN A 34 -4.12 -3.44 -29.59
N LEU A 35 -3.53 -2.52 -28.82
CA LEU A 35 -4.30 -1.45 -28.17
C LEU A 35 -4.35 -0.14 -28.99
N SER A 36 -5.40 0.64 -28.82
CA SER A 36 -5.47 2.04 -29.26
C SER A 36 -4.51 2.93 -28.44
N PRO A 37 -4.05 4.06 -29.01
CA PRO A 37 -3.22 5.02 -28.26
C PRO A 37 -3.88 5.48 -26.96
N SER A 38 -5.19 5.72 -26.99
CA SER A 38 -5.97 6.14 -25.83
C SER A 38 -5.89 5.13 -24.68
N CYS A 39 -5.99 3.83 -24.95
CA CYS A 39 -5.82 2.78 -23.94
C CYS A 39 -4.45 2.87 -23.27
N ILE A 40 -3.39 3.01 -24.07
CA ILE A 40 -2.01 3.06 -23.58
C ILE A 40 -1.80 4.30 -22.71
N HIS A 41 -2.34 5.45 -23.13
CA HIS A 41 -2.26 6.69 -22.36
C HIS A 41 -3.00 6.60 -21.03
N ILE A 42 -4.20 6.00 -21.01
CA ILE A 42 -4.94 5.73 -19.77
C ILE A 42 -4.10 4.84 -18.85
N MET A 43 -3.60 3.70 -19.34
CA MET A 43 -2.77 2.78 -18.55
C MET A 43 -1.57 3.49 -17.91
N THR A 44 -0.86 4.32 -18.67
CA THR A 44 0.30 5.05 -18.13
C THR A 44 -0.07 6.18 -17.19
N ASN A 45 -1.21 6.85 -17.40
CA ASN A 45 -1.65 7.94 -16.53
C ASN A 45 -2.10 7.40 -15.17
N VAL A 46 -2.91 6.33 -15.16
CA VAL A 46 -3.45 5.76 -13.91
C VAL A 46 -2.44 4.96 -13.10
N ALA A 47 -1.30 4.57 -13.71
CA ALA A 47 -0.33 3.67 -13.09
C ALA A 47 0.20 4.12 -11.73
N LYS A 48 0.28 5.43 -11.48
CA LYS A 48 0.73 6.01 -10.20
C LYS A 48 -0.31 5.92 -9.10
N TYR A 49 -1.57 5.63 -9.42
CA TYR A 49 -2.69 5.56 -8.49
C TYR A 49 -3.14 4.12 -8.19
N ILE A 50 -2.37 3.12 -8.64
CA ILE A 50 -2.69 1.70 -8.44
C ILE A 50 -2.15 1.23 -7.09
N ASP A 51 -3.03 0.66 -6.26
CA ASP A 51 -2.62 -0.09 -5.08
C ASP A 51 -1.94 -1.40 -5.51
N GLY A 52 -0.73 -1.64 -5.01
CA GLY A 52 0.08 -2.77 -5.45
C GLY A 52 -0.38 -4.14 -4.96
N ILE A 53 -1.23 -4.22 -3.94
CA ILE A 53 -1.66 -5.48 -3.33
C ILE A 53 -2.88 -6.03 -4.03
N ASP A 54 -3.90 -5.20 -4.27
CA ASP A 54 -5.16 -5.63 -4.88
C ASP A 54 -5.42 -5.07 -6.28
N GLY A 55 -4.60 -4.12 -6.74
CA GLY A 55 -4.72 -3.50 -8.05
C GLY A 55 -5.80 -2.41 -8.15
N ARG A 56 -6.44 -2.00 -7.05
CA ARG A 56 -7.44 -0.92 -7.08
C ARG A 56 -6.84 0.39 -7.58
N ILE A 57 -7.60 1.12 -8.39
CA ILE A 57 -7.20 2.41 -8.95
C ILE A 57 -7.88 3.53 -8.15
N TYR A 58 -7.09 4.32 -7.44
CA TYR A 58 -7.54 5.43 -6.61
C TYR A 58 -7.42 6.77 -7.35
N VAL A 59 -8.16 6.91 -8.44
CA VAL A 59 -8.34 8.21 -9.12
C VAL A 59 -9.69 8.23 -9.81
N ASP A 60 -10.35 9.39 -9.80
CA ASP A 60 -11.56 9.60 -10.57
C ASP A 60 -11.26 9.47 -12.07
N MET A 61 -11.97 8.57 -12.75
CA MET A 61 -11.82 8.35 -14.18
C MET A 61 -12.22 9.58 -15.01
N GLU A 62 -13.11 10.41 -14.50
CA GLU A 62 -13.43 11.69 -15.13
C GLU A 62 -12.28 12.69 -15.02
N GLN A 63 -11.50 12.65 -13.93
CA GLN A 63 -10.25 13.40 -13.83
C GLN A 63 -9.21 12.89 -14.84
N VAL A 64 -9.04 11.56 -14.95
CA VAL A 64 -8.12 10.94 -15.93
C VAL A 64 -8.48 11.37 -17.35
N ARG A 65 -9.78 11.39 -17.69
CA ARG A 65 -10.26 11.85 -18.99
C ARG A 65 -9.85 13.30 -19.27
N LYS A 66 -10.01 14.19 -18.28
CA LYS A 66 -9.64 15.61 -18.38
C LYS A 66 -8.13 15.79 -18.52
N ASP A 67 -7.33 15.08 -17.70
CA ASP A 67 -5.87 15.12 -17.74
C ASP A 67 -5.30 14.68 -19.09
N LEU A 68 -5.99 13.75 -19.76
CA LEU A 68 -5.60 13.26 -21.08
C LEU A 68 -6.27 14.01 -22.24
N PHE A 69 -7.01 15.08 -21.96
CA PHE A 69 -7.75 15.87 -22.96
C PHE A 69 -8.64 15.01 -23.88
N MET A 70 -9.22 13.93 -23.36
CA MET A 70 -10.00 12.97 -24.14
C MET A 70 -11.47 13.37 -24.21
N GLN A 71 -12.07 13.20 -25.39
CA GLN A 71 -13.52 13.28 -25.55
C GLN A 71 -14.21 12.13 -24.80
N PRO A 72 -15.40 12.35 -24.20
CA PRO A 72 -16.12 11.32 -23.42
C PRO A 72 -16.30 10.00 -24.18
N GLU A 73 -16.68 10.05 -25.45
CA GLU A 73 -16.87 8.86 -26.29
C GLU A 73 -15.56 8.10 -26.56
N THR A 74 -14.45 8.82 -26.80
CA THR A 74 -13.13 8.20 -26.99
C THR A 74 -12.66 7.53 -25.70
N PHE A 75 -12.88 8.17 -24.56
CA PHE A 75 -12.53 7.62 -23.26
C PHE A 75 -13.33 6.36 -22.94
N LYS A 76 -14.66 6.41 -23.14
CA LYS A 76 -15.54 5.25 -22.96
C LYS A 76 -15.11 4.06 -23.82
N ARG A 77 -14.82 4.28 -25.11
CA ARG A 77 -14.31 3.23 -26.02
C ARG A 77 -12.99 2.64 -25.52
N ALA A 78 -12.08 3.46 -25.04
CA ALA A 78 -10.80 2.99 -24.51
C ALA A 78 -10.96 2.16 -23.22
N ILE A 79 -11.87 2.55 -22.32
CA ILE A 79 -12.19 1.76 -21.12
C ILE A 79 -12.80 0.41 -21.50
N THR A 80 -13.73 0.38 -22.47
CA THR A 80 -14.29 -0.86 -23.00
C THR A 80 -13.19 -1.75 -23.60
N GLU A 81 -12.33 -1.21 -24.45
CA GLU A 81 -11.22 -1.94 -25.07
C GLU A 81 -10.26 -2.52 -24.02
N LEU A 82 -9.90 -1.75 -22.98
CA LEU A 82 -9.07 -2.26 -21.88
C LEU A 82 -9.75 -3.41 -21.12
N SER A 83 -11.07 -3.34 -20.96
CA SER A 83 -11.85 -4.38 -20.27
C SER A 83 -11.95 -5.65 -21.10
N GLU A 84 -12.21 -5.53 -22.40
CA GLU A 84 -12.28 -6.66 -23.35
C GLU A 84 -10.92 -7.38 -23.48
N ASN A 85 -9.81 -6.65 -23.37
CA ASN A 85 -8.46 -7.22 -23.33
C ASN A 85 -8.07 -7.76 -21.94
N GLY A 86 -8.96 -7.71 -20.94
CA GLY A 86 -8.71 -8.20 -19.59
C GLY A 86 -7.67 -7.41 -18.81
N LEU A 87 -7.37 -6.17 -19.21
CA LEU A 87 -6.38 -5.30 -18.58
C LEU A 87 -7.01 -4.43 -17.48
N LEU A 88 -8.32 -4.20 -17.55
CA LEU A 88 -9.09 -3.43 -16.59
C LEU A 88 -10.33 -4.22 -16.18
N LEU A 89 -10.70 -4.16 -14.90
CA LEU A 89 -11.92 -4.78 -14.38
C LEU A 89 -12.68 -3.75 -13.53
N PHE A 90 -13.99 -3.64 -13.72
CA PHE A 90 -14.85 -2.86 -12.81
C PHE A 90 -15.61 -3.81 -11.88
N ALA A 91 -15.42 -3.66 -10.57
CA ALA A 91 -16.07 -4.47 -9.55
C ALA A 91 -16.25 -3.67 -8.26
N ASN A 92 -17.35 -3.88 -7.53
CA ASN A 92 -17.61 -3.25 -6.22
C ASN A 92 -17.43 -1.71 -6.22
N GLY A 93 -17.75 -1.03 -7.33
CA GLY A 93 -17.61 0.42 -7.46
C GLY A 93 -16.21 0.92 -7.83
N TYR A 94 -15.23 0.03 -7.99
CA TYR A 94 -13.84 0.39 -8.31
C TYR A 94 -13.37 -0.20 -9.63
N TYR A 95 -12.41 0.48 -10.25
CA TYR A 95 -11.58 -0.10 -11.31
C TYR A 95 -10.35 -0.78 -10.72
N TYR A 96 -10.00 -1.94 -11.28
CA TYR A 96 -8.85 -2.76 -10.90
C TYR A 96 -7.93 -2.94 -12.11
N SER A 97 -6.65 -2.64 -11.90
CA SER A 97 -5.61 -2.85 -12.90
C SER A 97 -5.16 -4.31 -12.94
N ARG A 98 -5.04 -4.85 -14.15
CA ARG A 98 -4.36 -6.12 -14.45
C ARG A 98 -3.11 -5.93 -15.30
N PHE A 99 -2.58 -4.71 -15.34
CA PHE A 99 -1.38 -4.35 -16.11
C PHE A 99 -0.21 -3.86 -15.26
N HIS A 100 -0.25 -4.13 -13.96
CA HIS A 100 0.82 -3.80 -13.02
C HIS A 100 1.52 -5.06 -12.50
N VAL A 101 2.69 -4.85 -11.90
CA VAL A 101 3.44 -5.84 -11.12
C VAL A 101 3.84 -5.21 -9.81
N LEU A 102 3.91 -6.03 -8.75
CA LEU A 102 4.33 -5.60 -7.44
C LEU A 102 5.85 -5.67 -7.32
N SER A 103 6.53 -4.53 -7.14
CA SER A 103 7.99 -4.49 -7.04
C SER A 103 8.50 -3.44 -6.04
N ASN A 104 9.66 -3.70 -5.46
CA ASN A 104 10.39 -2.74 -4.62
C ASN A 104 11.32 -1.80 -5.44
N GLY A 105 11.31 -1.93 -6.76
CA GLY A 105 12.14 -1.12 -7.67
C GLY A 105 13.55 -1.66 -7.91
N LYS A 106 13.90 -2.85 -7.41
CA LYS A 106 15.19 -3.52 -7.69
C LYS A 106 15.09 -4.57 -8.81
N ASP A 107 13.87 -5.01 -9.14
CA ASP A 107 13.63 -6.10 -10.08
C ASP A 107 13.70 -5.63 -11.54
N GLU A 108 14.19 -6.46 -12.46
CA GLU A 108 14.25 -6.10 -13.90
C GLU A 108 12.91 -6.31 -14.65
N PHE A 109 11.89 -6.80 -13.95
CA PHE A 109 10.60 -7.24 -14.50
C PHE A 109 9.55 -6.14 -14.64
N TYR A 110 9.87 -4.90 -14.23
CA TYR A 110 8.94 -3.78 -14.34
C TYR A 110 9.44 -2.69 -15.29
N GLN A 111 8.50 -1.94 -15.83
CA GLN A 111 8.78 -0.75 -16.64
C GLN A 111 8.78 0.49 -15.73
N LYS A 112 9.84 1.30 -15.76
CA LYS A 112 9.88 2.57 -15.03
C LYS A 112 8.74 3.46 -15.51
N MET A 113 8.03 4.07 -14.56
CA MET A 113 6.99 5.05 -14.87
C MET A 113 7.64 6.40 -15.16
N LEU A 114 7.96 6.65 -16.43
CA LEU A 114 8.61 7.90 -16.83
C LEU A 114 7.59 9.03 -16.89
N THR A 115 7.95 10.22 -16.42
CA THR A 115 7.09 11.41 -16.49
C THR A 115 6.73 11.76 -17.94
N ALA A 116 7.61 11.45 -18.89
CA ALA A 116 7.36 11.65 -20.31
C ALA A 116 6.18 10.82 -20.86
N TYR A 117 5.75 9.73 -20.21
CA TYR A 117 4.64 8.90 -20.72
C TYR A 117 3.31 9.67 -20.79
N THR A 118 3.16 10.69 -19.96
CA THR A 118 1.99 11.58 -19.95
C THR A 118 2.30 12.95 -20.55
N SER A 119 3.45 13.14 -21.21
CA SER A 119 3.80 14.43 -21.81
C SER A 119 3.10 14.67 -23.15
N PRO A 120 2.85 15.93 -23.55
CA PRO A 120 2.24 16.24 -24.85
C PRO A 120 3.00 15.63 -26.03
N GLU A 121 4.32 15.47 -25.95
CA GLU A 121 5.13 14.87 -27.00
C GLU A 121 4.75 13.41 -27.26
N VAL A 122 4.47 12.65 -26.19
CA VAL A 122 4.08 11.23 -26.24
C VAL A 122 2.58 11.07 -26.52
N LEU A 123 1.72 11.91 -25.93
CA LEU A 123 0.27 11.89 -26.16
C LEU A 123 -0.11 12.15 -27.63
N ASN A 124 0.71 12.90 -28.36
CA ASN A 124 0.49 13.22 -29.76
C ASN A 124 1.15 12.24 -30.75
N LEU A 125 1.71 11.12 -30.28
CA LEU A 125 2.29 10.11 -31.17
C LEU A 125 1.21 9.32 -31.89
N THR A 126 1.47 8.96 -33.15
CA THR A 126 0.63 7.99 -33.86
C THR A 126 0.79 6.60 -33.22
N LYS A 127 -0.18 5.70 -33.45
CA LYS A 127 -0.15 4.34 -32.91
C LYS A 127 1.19 3.61 -33.15
N ASN A 128 1.72 3.67 -34.36
CA ASN A 128 2.98 2.98 -34.69
C ASN A 128 4.21 3.66 -34.10
N GLN A 129 4.22 5.00 -33.99
CA GLN A 129 5.27 5.74 -33.28
C GLN A 129 5.26 5.39 -31.78
N LEU A 130 4.07 5.36 -31.17
CA LEU A 130 3.89 5.01 -29.77
C LEU A 130 4.35 3.57 -29.48
N ARG A 131 4.00 2.61 -30.35
CA ARG A 131 4.52 1.24 -30.28
C ARG A 131 6.04 1.19 -30.37
N LEU A 132 6.63 1.88 -31.34
CA LEU A 132 8.09 1.92 -31.48
C LEU A 132 8.75 2.52 -30.24
N PHE A 133 8.15 3.55 -29.65
CA PHE A 133 8.63 4.14 -28.40
C PHE A 133 8.61 3.13 -27.24
N TYR A 134 7.51 2.41 -27.03
CA TYR A 134 7.43 1.37 -25.98
C TYR A 134 8.28 0.14 -26.28
N TYR A 135 8.48 -0.21 -27.54
CA TYR A 135 9.46 -1.22 -27.94
C TYR A 135 10.84 -0.82 -27.43
N VAL A 136 11.32 0.38 -27.75
CA VAL A 136 12.62 0.89 -27.27
C VAL A 136 12.66 0.96 -25.73
N ALA A 137 11.57 1.39 -25.09
CA ALA A 137 11.49 1.51 -23.64
C ALA A 137 11.60 0.17 -22.90
N THR A 138 11.19 -0.93 -23.53
CA THR A 138 11.08 -2.27 -22.92
C THR A 138 12.15 -3.26 -23.37
N MET A 139 12.96 -2.92 -24.39
CA MET A 139 14.10 -3.70 -24.87
C MET A 139 15.16 -4.00 -23.80
N GLY A 140 15.12 -3.31 -22.66
CA GLY A 140 16.11 -3.44 -21.59
C GLY A 140 15.81 -2.57 -20.39
N MET A 141 16.83 -2.37 -19.55
CA MET A 141 16.83 -1.25 -18.62
C MET A 141 16.70 0.07 -19.39
N VAL A 142 15.77 0.92 -18.96
CA VAL A 142 15.52 2.22 -19.57
C VAL A 142 16.79 3.07 -19.56
N GLY A 143 17.10 3.70 -20.69
CA GLY A 143 18.29 4.55 -20.88
C GLY A 143 19.56 3.81 -21.33
N MET A 144 19.55 2.48 -21.35
CA MET A 144 20.68 1.68 -21.84
C MET A 144 20.61 1.46 -23.34
N TRP A 145 21.77 1.51 -24.02
CA TRP A 145 21.88 1.16 -25.43
C TRP A 145 21.53 -0.31 -25.68
N LYS A 146 20.61 -0.56 -26.60
CA LYS A 146 20.23 -1.90 -27.04
C LYS A 146 20.34 -2.04 -28.54
N ALA A 147 21.12 -3.04 -28.96
CA ALA A 147 21.37 -3.28 -30.37
C ALA A 147 20.20 -4.02 -31.03
N VAL A 148 19.89 -3.63 -32.25
CA VAL A 148 18.89 -4.27 -33.11
C VAL A 148 19.30 -4.10 -34.57
N ASN A 149 18.94 -5.07 -35.40
CA ASN A 149 19.09 -4.93 -36.85
C ASN A 149 17.94 -4.09 -37.38
N VAL A 150 18.24 -3.11 -38.23
CA VAL A 150 17.21 -2.28 -38.89
C VAL A 150 16.21 -3.17 -39.64
N GLU A 151 16.68 -4.27 -40.22
CA GLU A 151 15.86 -5.29 -40.90
C GLU A 151 14.87 -6.02 -39.97
N ASN A 152 15.03 -5.96 -38.64
CA ASN A 152 14.02 -6.47 -37.72
C ASN A 152 12.96 -5.42 -37.36
N LEU A 153 13.10 -4.18 -37.84
CA LEU A 153 12.22 -3.06 -37.47
C LEU A 153 11.08 -2.78 -38.47
N TYR A 154 10.94 -3.63 -39.49
CA TYR A 154 9.85 -3.58 -40.47
C TYR A 154 9.70 -4.94 -41.16
N LYS A 155 8.58 -5.16 -41.84
CA LYS A 155 8.34 -6.39 -42.62
C LYS A 155 9.29 -6.48 -43.81
N ASN A 156 10.07 -7.56 -43.88
CA ASN A 156 10.89 -7.92 -45.04
C ASN A 156 11.31 -9.39 -44.96
N PHE A 157 12.01 -9.89 -45.98
CA PHE A 157 12.45 -11.30 -46.07
C PHE A 157 13.53 -11.70 -45.05
N LEU A 158 14.26 -10.74 -44.46
CA LEU A 158 15.30 -10.98 -43.45
C LEU A 158 14.77 -10.77 -42.02
N HIS A 159 13.49 -10.46 -41.88
CA HIS A 159 12.85 -10.21 -40.59
C HIS A 159 12.83 -11.47 -39.72
N ASP A 160 13.40 -11.38 -38.52
CA ASP A 160 13.26 -12.44 -37.52
C ASP A 160 12.03 -12.18 -36.65
N THR A 161 11.02 -13.05 -36.77
CA THR A 161 9.76 -12.96 -36.03
C THR A 161 9.94 -13.06 -34.51
N ARG A 162 11.05 -13.63 -34.02
CA ARG A 162 11.34 -13.70 -32.58
C ARG A 162 11.86 -12.39 -32.00
N TYR A 163 12.49 -11.56 -32.84
CA TYR A 163 13.20 -10.35 -32.41
C TYR A 163 12.74 -9.07 -33.12
N GLY A 164 11.74 -9.15 -33.99
CA GLY A 164 11.31 -8.06 -34.85
C GLY A 164 9.88 -7.56 -34.60
N ILE A 165 9.59 -6.37 -35.16
CA ILE A 165 8.27 -5.74 -35.15
C ILE A 165 7.57 -5.83 -36.51
N GLN A 166 6.29 -6.19 -36.49
CA GLN A 166 5.53 -6.53 -37.71
C GLN A 166 4.49 -5.48 -38.12
N TYR A 167 4.42 -4.31 -37.48
CA TYR A 167 3.40 -3.31 -37.78
C TYR A 167 3.89 -2.18 -38.71
N PHE A 168 5.16 -2.20 -39.13
CA PHE A 168 5.67 -1.36 -40.22
C PHE A 168 5.81 -2.20 -41.49
N ASP A 169 5.16 -1.77 -42.58
CA ASP A 169 5.16 -2.52 -43.83
C ASP A 169 6.45 -2.31 -44.64
N SER A 170 7.12 -1.17 -44.45
CA SER A 170 8.35 -0.84 -45.17
C SER A 170 9.40 -0.15 -44.29
N TYR A 171 10.63 -0.10 -44.81
CA TYR A 171 11.71 0.70 -44.22
C TYR A 171 11.32 2.17 -44.07
N ARG A 172 10.58 2.71 -45.05
CA ARG A 172 10.19 4.13 -45.05
C ARG A 172 9.28 4.44 -43.87
N ASP A 173 8.25 3.62 -43.65
CA ASP A 173 7.29 3.83 -42.56
C ASP A 173 7.98 3.76 -41.19
N PHE A 174 8.88 2.79 -41.03
CA PHE A 174 9.72 2.67 -39.84
C PHE A 174 10.63 3.90 -39.65
N ALA A 175 11.35 4.32 -40.70
CA ALA A 175 12.32 5.41 -40.61
C ALA A 175 11.62 6.73 -40.28
N GLU A 176 10.47 7.02 -40.91
CA GLU A 176 9.67 8.20 -40.61
C GLU A 176 9.21 8.20 -39.15
N ALA A 177 8.73 7.08 -38.62
CA ALA A 177 8.36 6.97 -37.22
C ALA A 177 9.56 7.17 -36.27
N LEU A 178 10.70 6.55 -36.57
CA LEU A 178 11.92 6.72 -35.77
C LEU A 178 12.40 8.18 -35.77
N PHE A 179 12.37 8.86 -36.92
CA PHE A 179 12.78 10.25 -37.02
C PHE A 179 11.90 11.20 -36.23
N GLU A 180 10.59 10.95 -36.17
CA GLU A 180 9.71 11.74 -35.32
C GLU A 180 10.03 11.55 -33.82
N LEU A 181 10.40 10.33 -33.40
CA LEU A 181 10.85 10.09 -32.02
C LEU A 181 12.17 10.81 -31.71
N ILE A 182 13.13 10.82 -32.65
CA ILE A 182 14.41 11.54 -32.50
C ILE A 182 14.17 13.06 -32.45
N LYS A 183 13.35 13.59 -33.36
CA LYS A 183 13.02 15.02 -33.44
C LYS A 183 12.36 15.53 -32.16
N LYS A 184 11.50 14.70 -31.54
CA LYS A 184 10.88 15.00 -30.23
C LYS A 184 11.85 14.83 -29.06
N GLY A 185 13.02 14.21 -29.27
CA GLY A 185 14.01 13.96 -28.22
C GLY A 185 13.68 12.76 -27.33
N LEU A 186 12.81 11.85 -27.79
CA LEU A 186 12.35 10.70 -27.02
C LEU A 186 13.34 9.52 -27.09
N VAL A 187 14.03 9.38 -28.23
CA VAL A 187 14.94 8.27 -28.52
C VAL A 187 16.26 8.79 -29.09
N SER A 188 17.36 8.16 -28.69
CA SER A 188 18.68 8.34 -29.31
C SER A 188 19.07 7.09 -30.10
N VAL A 189 19.83 7.28 -31.18
CA VAL A 189 20.28 6.20 -32.07
C VAL A 189 21.80 6.23 -32.20
N TRP A 190 22.43 5.07 -32.05
CA TRP A 190 23.85 4.86 -32.31
C TRP A 190 24.03 3.95 -33.51
N LEU A 191 24.72 4.45 -34.52
CA LEU A 191 25.04 3.74 -35.75
C LEU A 191 26.32 2.94 -35.53
N VAL A 192 26.18 1.65 -35.17
CA VAL A 192 27.25 0.84 -34.60
C VAL A 192 28.49 0.76 -35.51
N ASN A 193 28.30 0.49 -36.80
CA ASN A 193 29.42 0.29 -37.72
C ASN A 193 30.10 1.61 -38.12
N SER A 194 29.37 2.74 -38.09
CA SER A 194 29.93 4.06 -38.39
C SER A 194 30.38 4.83 -37.16
N LYS A 195 30.12 4.30 -35.95
CA LYS A 195 30.39 4.90 -34.65
C LYS A 195 29.81 6.33 -34.50
N LYS A 196 28.68 6.62 -35.16
CA LYS A 196 28.01 7.94 -35.12
C LYS A 196 26.76 7.91 -34.25
N TYR A 197 26.52 9.00 -33.50
CA TYR A 197 25.29 9.23 -32.76
C TYR A 197 24.34 10.12 -33.54
N VAL A 198 23.05 9.81 -33.44
CA VAL A 198 21.94 10.50 -34.10
C VAL A 198 20.93 10.82 -33.02
N GLU A 199 20.82 12.10 -32.69
CA GLU A 199 19.96 12.65 -31.63
C GLU A 199 19.22 13.90 -32.13
N LYS A 200 18.33 14.46 -31.30
CA LYS A 200 17.50 15.62 -31.63
C LYS A 200 18.28 16.79 -32.23
N ASN A 201 19.47 17.05 -31.71
CA ASN A 201 20.31 18.19 -32.09
C ASN A 201 21.32 17.85 -33.19
N THR A 202 21.35 16.61 -33.69
CA THR A 202 22.25 16.22 -34.77
C THR A 202 21.77 16.88 -36.08
N PRO A 203 22.59 17.75 -36.72
CA PRO A 203 22.23 18.32 -38.01
C PRO A 203 22.06 17.22 -39.05
N GLN A 204 21.04 17.32 -39.90
CA GLN A 204 20.84 16.39 -41.02
C GLN A 204 20.81 14.91 -40.58
N PHE A 205 20.23 14.65 -39.41
CA PHE A 205 20.22 13.32 -38.80
C PHE A 205 19.50 12.28 -39.68
N LYS A 206 18.53 12.72 -40.50
CA LYS A 206 17.81 11.87 -41.45
C LYS A 206 18.74 11.38 -42.56
N GLU A 207 19.49 12.30 -43.16
CA GLU A 207 20.44 12.04 -44.23
C GLU A 207 21.56 11.11 -43.75
N VAL A 208 22.07 11.33 -42.53
CA VAL A 208 23.09 10.47 -41.91
C VAL A 208 22.55 9.04 -41.70
N PHE A 209 21.33 8.89 -41.18
CA PHE A 209 20.72 7.58 -40.97
C PHE A 209 20.40 6.86 -42.28
N HIS A 210 19.88 7.57 -43.28
CA HIS A 210 19.60 7.03 -44.61
C HIS A 210 20.87 6.59 -45.33
N THR A 211 21.93 7.39 -45.27
CA THR A 211 23.24 7.04 -45.84
C THR A 211 23.80 5.77 -45.18
N TYR A 212 23.69 5.66 -43.86
CA TYR A 212 24.10 4.47 -43.12
C TYR A 212 23.35 3.21 -43.55
N CYS A 213 22.05 3.34 -43.83
CA CYS A 213 21.20 2.24 -44.29
C CYS A 213 21.31 1.97 -45.80
N GLU A 214 22.25 2.61 -46.50
CA GLU A 214 22.43 2.52 -47.96
C GLU A 214 21.13 2.85 -48.73
N HIS A 215 20.39 3.87 -48.27
CA HIS A 215 19.20 4.36 -48.95
C HIS A 215 19.59 5.19 -50.18
N ASN A 216 19.14 4.78 -51.37
CA ASN A 216 19.52 5.43 -52.60
C ASN A 216 18.72 6.72 -52.88
N THR A 217 19.19 7.51 -53.84
CA THR A 217 18.55 8.75 -54.30
C THR A 217 17.17 8.53 -54.94
N ALA A 218 16.89 7.31 -55.41
CA ALA A 218 15.58 6.89 -55.93
C ALA A 218 14.57 6.50 -54.82
N GLY A 219 14.89 6.74 -53.55
CA GLY A 219 13.97 6.52 -52.43
C GLY A 219 13.84 5.06 -52.00
N ARG A 220 14.80 4.20 -52.33
CA ARG A 220 14.79 2.76 -52.00
C ARG A 220 16.04 2.38 -51.19
N LYS A 221 15.81 1.63 -50.11
CA LYS A 221 16.89 0.98 -49.36
C LYS A 221 17.55 -0.11 -50.21
N LYS A 222 18.89 -0.16 -50.24
CA LYS A 222 19.62 -1.24 -50.91
C LYS A 222 19.29 -2.60 -50.31
N ARG A 223 19.20 -3.64 -51.16
CA ARG A 223 18.94 -5.01 -50.73
C ARG A 223 20.10 -5.51 -49.87
N THR A 224 19.77 -5.98 -48.67
CA THR A 224 20.70 -6.61 -47.72
C THR A 224 20.63 -8.13 -47.81
N SER A 225 21.54 -8.82 -47.12
CA SER A 225 21.52 -10.28 -46.94
C SER A 225 21.63 -10.63 -45.46
N ALA A 226 21.32 -11.87 -45.08
CA ALA A 226 21.41 -12.33 -43.68
C ALA A 226 22.80 -12.13 -43.06
N LYS A 227 23.88 -12.07 -43.88
CA LYS A 227 25.25 -11.82 -43.43
C LYS A 227 25.63 -10.33 -43.36
N ARG A 228 24.81 -9.43 -43.92
CA ARG A 228 25.07 -7.98 -44.03
C ARG A 228 23.81 -7.20 -43.67
N MET A 229 23.50 -7.16 -42.37
CA MET A 229 22.41 -6.35 -41.81
C MET A 229 22.94 -5.07 -41.19
N HIS A 230 22.10 -4.04 -41.14
CA HIS A 230 22.46 -2.76 -40.54
C HIS A 230 22.17 -2.80 -39.05
N LYS A 231 23.23 -2.89 -38.25
CA LYS A 231 23.11 -2.89 -36.79
C LYS A 231 23.03 -1.45 -36.28
N ILE A 232 21.99 -1.12 -35.54
CA ILE A 232 21.88 0.13 -34.78
C ILE A 232 21.72 -0.19 -33.30
N ALA A 233 22.02 0.76 -32.42
CA ALA A 233 21.58 0.70 -31.04
C ALA A 233 20.61 1.82 -30.74
N LEU A 234 19.57 1.51 -29.99
CA LEU A 234 18.51 2.43 -29.59
C LEU A 234 18.54 2.57 -28.07
N LYS A 235 18.23 3.77 -27.56
CA LYS A 235 17.92 4.01 -26.15
C LYS A 235 16.85 5.09 -26.02
N ILE A 236 16.10 5.06 -24.92
CA ILE A 236 15.34 6.22 -24.46
C ILE A 236 16.34 7.33 -24.11
N ASN A 237 16.06 8.56 -24.52
CA ASN A 237 16.95 9.68 -24.25
C ASN A 237 17.18 9.83 -22.73
N GLU A 238 18.41 10.17 -22.35
CA GLU A 238 18.83 10.25 -20.96
C GLU A 238 18.13 11.36 -20.18
N SER A 239 17.76 12.46 -20.86
CA SER A 239 16.97 13.54 -20.25
C SER A 239 15.61 13.06 -19.73
N ILE A 240 15.06 12.00 -20.34
CA ILE A 240 13.75 11.44 -20.00
C ILE A 240 13.89 10.17 -19.15
N ALA A 241 14.94 9.38 -19.37
CA ALA A 241 15.15 8.10 -18.70
C ALA A 241 15.31 8.22 -17.16
N ASN A 242 15.72 9.41 -16.68
CA ASN A 242 15.96 9.69 -15.27
C ASN A 242 14.75 10.34 -14.57
N GLU A 243 13.77 10.86 -15.32
CA GLU A 243 12.57 11.49 -14.77
C GLU A 243 11.48 10.44 -14.51
N VAL A 244 11.47 9.88 -13.30
CA VAL A 244 10.51 8.86 -12.87
C VAL A 244 9.41 9.53 -12.05
N SER A 245 8.15 9.25 -12.39
CA SER A 245 7.01 9.70 -11.61
C SER A 245 6.90 8.90 -10.32
N ASP A 246 6.58 9.60 -9.22
CA ASP A 246 6.31 8.98 -7.94
C ASP A 246 5.00 8.18 -7.98
N ASN A 247 4.94 7.10 -7.21
CA ASN A 247 3.70 6.37 -6.99
C ASN A 247 2.93 7.11 -5.87
N CYS A 248 1.71 7.54 -6.19
CA CYS A 248 0.82 8.32 -5.32
C CYS A 248 -0.35 7.49 -4.79
N ALA A 249 -0.37 6.16 -4.98
CA ALA A 249 -1.54 5.34 -4.69
C ALA A 249 -1.94 5.35 -3.21
N ASN A 250 -0.96 5.33 -2.30
CA ASN A 250 -1.22 5.38 -0.87
C ASN A 250 -1.83 6.72 -0.42
N GLU A 251 -1.37 7.83 -0.98
CA GLU A 251 -1.91 9.16 -0.68
C GLU A 251 -3.31 9.29 -1.30
N ALA A 252 -3.48 8.87 -2.55
CA ALA A 252 -4.76 8.94 -3.24
C ALA A 252 -5.84 8.05 -2.59
N GLU A 253 -5.46 6.89 -2.06
CA GLU A 253 -6.37 6.04 -1.28
C GLU A 253 -6.81 6.73 0.01
N PHE A 254 -5.87 7.33 0.76
CA PHE A 254 -6.20 8.06 1.98
C PHE A 254 -7.15 9.23 1.68
N ASP A 255 -6.83 10.01 0.65
CA ASP A 255 -7.64 11.15 0.22
C ASP A 255 -9.02 10.71 -0.24
N TYR A 256 -9.10 9.60 -0.99
CA TYR A 256 -10.37 8.99 -1.39
C TYR A 256 -11.25 8.66 -0.17
N PHE A 257 -10.71 7.96 0.83
CA PHE A 257 -11.49 7.62 2.02
C PHE A 257 -11.90 8.87 2.81
N ALA A 258 -11.02 9.86 2.94
CA ALA A 258 -11.35 11.10 3.61
C ALA A 258 -12.49 11.84 2.90
N GLU A 259 -12.48 11.88 1.56
CA GLU A 259 -13.54 12.51 0.75
C GLU A 259 -14.90 11.80 0.91
N GLN A 260 -14.93 10.47 1.00
CA GLN A 260 -16.18 9.72 1.23
C GLN A 260 -16.87 10.13 2.54
N TYR A 261 -16.09 10.53 3.54
CA TYR A 261 -16.59 10.98 4.85
C TYR A 261 -16.54 12.50 5.03
N GLN A 262 -16.49 13.26 3.93
CA GLN A 262 -16.53 14.74 3.91
C GLN A 262 -15.40 15.41 4.72
N ILE A 263 -14.27 14.73 4.90
CA ILE A 263 -13.10 15.27 5.60
C ILE A 263 -12.26 16.08 4.61
N VAL A 264 -11.99 17.35 4.96
CA VAL A 264 -11.13 18.24 4.17
C VAL A 264 -9.66 17.82 4.33
N HIS A 265 -9.27 16.76 3.60
CA HIS A 265 -7.96 16.12 3.72
C HIS A 265 -6.80 17.03 3.37
N GLN A 266 -7.02 18.13 2.65
CA GLN A 266 -5.99 19.13 2.34
C GLN A 266 -5.49 19.85 3.61
N PHE A 267 -6.27 19.86 4.70
CA PHE A 267 -5.87 20.46 5.98
C PHE A 267 -5.23 19.47 6.95
N ILE A 268 -5.19 18.18 6.63
CA ILE A 268 -4.48 17.19 7.44
C ILE A 268 -2.97 17.35 7.23
N LYS A 269 -2.21 17.44 8.33
CA LYS A 269 -0.75 17.53 8.28
C LYS A 269 -0.15 16.35 7.51
N ILE A 270 0.88 16.65 6.70
CA ILE A 270 1.61 15.65 5.90
C ILE A 270 2.19 14.55 6.80
N GLU A 271 2.67 14.90 8.00
CA GLU A 271 3.21 13.96 8.98
C GLU A 271 2.17 12.92 9.42
N THR A 272 0.92 13.36 9.59
CA THR A 272 -0.19 12.49 9.96
C THR A 272 -0.55 11.58 8.81
N LYS A 273 -0.71 12.09 7.57
CA LYS A 273 -0.93 11.24 6.39
C LYS A 273 0.16 10.16 6.26
N ARG A 274 1.43 10.55 6.42
CA ARG A 274 2.57 9.63 6.39
C ARG A 274 2.52 8.56 7.47
N TYR A 275 2.02 8.88 8.66
CA TYR A 275 1.85 7.90 9.73
C TYR A 275 0.81 6.84 9.38
N PHE A 276 -0.36 7.26 8.90
CA PHE A 276 -1.43 6.35 8.46
C PHE A 276 -0.95 5.42 7.34
N ILE A 277 -0.28 6.00 6.33
CA ILE A 277 0.35 5.24 5.23
C ILE A 277 1.43 4.29 5.77
N GLY A 278 2.20 4.69 6.78
CA GLY A 278 3.18 3.84 7.45
C GLY A 278 2.57 2.61 8.12
N LEU A 279 1.44 2.79 8.81
CA LEU A 279 0.68 1.68 9.42
C LEU A 279 0.13 0.73 8.35
N LYS A 280 -0.45 1.27 7.27
CA LYS A 280 -0.87 0.48 6.11
C LYS A 280 0.28 -0.38 5.60
N ASN A 281 1.42 0.23 5.27
CA ASN A 281 2.57 -0.48 4.71
C ASN A 281 3.08 -1.57 5.66
N LYS A 282 3.14 -1.30 6.96
CA LYS A 282 3.58 -2.30 7.95
C LYS A 282 2.63 -3.50 8.00
N LEU A 283 1.32 -3.26 7.99
CA LEU A 283 0.31 -4.32 7.96
C LEU A 283 0.36 -5.12 6.66
N THR A 284 0.47 -4.46 5.51
CA THR A 284 0.50 -5.15 4.21
C THR A 284 1.80 -5.93 3.99
N GLU A 285 2.94 -5.44 4.48
CA GLU A 285 4.20 -6.21 4.47
C GLU A 285 4.10 -7.49 5.30
N THR A 286 3.35 -7.44 6.41
CA THR A 286 3.22 -8.55 7.36
C THR A 286 2.12 -9.54 6.93
N LEU A 287 0.98 -9.03 6.47
CA LEU A 287 -0.27 -9.79 6.30
C LEU A 287 -0.85 -9.72 4.88
N GLY A 288 -0.17 -9.07 3.93
CA GLY A 288 -0.64 -8.96 2.55
C GLY A 288 -2.02 -8.31 2.43
N ALA A 289 -2.91 -8.94 1.66
CA ALA A 289 -4.27 -8.45 1.41
C ALA A 289 -5.15 -8.41 2.67
N THR A 290 -4.96 -9.35 3.60
CA THR A 290 -5.67 -9.34 4.89
C THR A 290 -5.30 -8.10 5.70
N GLY A 291 -4.01 -7.75 5.77
CA GLY A 291 -3.55 -6.54 6.45
C GLY A 291 -4.11 -5.27 5.84
N LEU A 292 -4.22 -5.21 4.51
CA LEU A 292 -4.85 -4.11 3.80
C LEU A 292 -6.33 -3.96 4.15
N ALA A 293 -7.06 -5.07 4.23
CA ALA A 293 -8.48 -5.08 4.55
C ALA A 293 -8.73 -4.59 5.99
N ILE A 294 -7.95 -5.06 6.96
CA ILE A 294 -7.99 -4.60 8.36
C ILE A 294 -7.74 -3.08 8.44
N TYR A 295 -6.70 -2.59 7.76
CA TYR A 295 -6.37 -1.17 7.74
C TYR A 295 -7.53 -0.32 7.19
N ARG A 296 -8.11 -0.71 6.06
CA ARG A 296 -9.22 0.04 5.43
C ARG A 296 -10.46 0.06 6.32
N SER A 297 -10.84 -1.07 6.90
CA SER A 297 -11.98 -1.13 7.82
C SER A 297 -11.78 -0.25 9.05
N ALA A 298 -10.60 -0.30 9.66
CA ALA A 298 -10.28 0.58 10.78
C ALA A 298 -10.31 2.05 10.37
N LEU A 299 -9.79 2.39 9.18
CA LEU A 299 -9.75 3.77 8.67
C LEU A 299 -11.15 4.30 8.40
N GLU A 300 -11.99 3.52 7.73
CA GLU A 300 -13.39 3.83 7.47
C GLU A 300 -14.15 4.01 8.79
N ALA A 301 -13.98 3.10 9.76
CA ALA A 301 -14.60 3.23 11.07
C ALA A 301 -14.16 4.51 11.80
N TYR A 302 -12.88 4.87 11.72
CA TYR A 302 -12.33 6.10 12.30
C TYR A 302 -12.92 7.35 11.65
N PHE A 303 -12.93 7.42 10.32
CA PHE A 303 -13.46 8.55 9.59
C PHE A 303 -14.98 8.69 9.76
N CYS A 304 -15.72 7.59 9.72
CA CYS A 304 -17.15 7.57 9.95
C CYS A 304 -17.52 8.02 11.38
N SER A 305 -16.80 7.57 12.40
CA SER A 305 -17.15 7.87 13.80
C SER A 305 -16.75 9.28 14.26
N ASN A 306 -15.77 9.88 13.58
CA ASN A 306 -15.18 11.16 14.01
C ASN A 306 -15.46 12.31 13.06
N GLU A 307 -15.71 12.05 11.77
CA GLU A 307 -16.01 13.06 10.76
C GLU A 307 -15.01 14.23 10.85
N GLU A 308 -15.49 15.47 11.05
CA GLU A 308 -14.65 16.67 11.17
C GLU A 308 -13.67 16.63 12.37
N LYS A 309 -13.95 15.85 13.43
CA LYS A 309 -13.06 15.74 14.59
C LYS A 309 -11.73 15.09 14.24
N VAL A 310 -11.61 14.43 13.10
CA VAL A 310 -10.32 13.96 12.57
C VAL A 310 -9.34 15.13 12.44
N LEU A 311 -9.80 16.30 11.97
CA LEU A 311 -8.99 17.52 11.88
C LEU A 311 -8.61 18.06 13.27
N TYR A 312 -9.53 17.97 14.24
CA TYR A 312 -9.22 18.33 15.62
C TYR A 312 -8.14 17.43 16.22
N HIS A 313 -8.25 16.11 16.04
CA HIS A 313 -7.24 15.15 16.48
C HIS A 313 -5.89 15.39 15.80
N ASP A 314 -5.89 15.77 14.52
CA ASP A 314 -4.67 16.13 13.79
C ASP A 314 -4.05 17.42 14.33
N PHE A 315 -4.88 18.43 14.59
CA PHE A 315 -4.45 19.71 15.15
C PHE A 315 -3.69 19.52 16.47
N ILE A 316 -4.22 18.70 17.38
CA ILE A 316 -3.59 18.38 18.67
C ILE A 316 -2.52 17.26 18.60
N ASN A 317 -2.14 16.81 17.40
CA ASN A 317 -1.16 15.74 17.13
C ASN A 317 -1.51 14.39 17.78
N LYS A 318 -2.79 14.09 17.96
CA LYS A 318 -3.27 12.81 18.52
C LYS A 318 -3.90 11.88 17.49
N ALA A 319 -4.23 12.35 16.29
CA ALA A 319 -4.91 11.54 15.26
C ALA A 319 -4.24 10.19 15.00
N ALA A 320 -2.91 10.18 14.86
CA ALA A 320 -2.10 8.99 14.64
C ALA A 320 -2.31 7.93 15.73
N ASN A 321 -2.04 8.28 16.99
CA ASN A 321 -2.17 7.35 18.11
C ASN A 321 -3.64 6.98 18.35
N TYR A 322 -4.55 7.95 18.22
CA TYR A 322 -5.98 7.71 18.42
C TYR A 322 -6.54 6.71 17.40
N PHE A 323 -6.18 6.84 16.13
CA PHE A 323 -6.51 5.87 15.09
C PHE A 323 -5.90 4.49 15.40
N LYS A 324 -4.61 4.44 15.72
CA LYS A 324 -3.93 3.17 16.02
C LYS A 324 -4.58 2.44 17.20
N ASP A 325 -4.74 3.14 18.32
CA ASP A 325 -5.12 2.54 19.59
C ASP A 325 -6.62 2.19 19.63
N PHE A 326 -7.49 3.11 19.19
CA PHE A 326 -8.95 2.93 19.35
C PHE A 326 -9.66 2.30 18.15
N TYR A 327 -8.99 2.18 17.00
CA TYR A 327 -9.60 1.61 15.79
C TYR A 327 -8.79 0.44 15.26
N LEU A 328 -7.51 0.66 14.95
CA LEU A 328 -6.71 -0.37 14.29
C LEU A 328 -6.43 -1.58 15.20
N LEU A 329 -5.88 -1.35 16.40
CA LEU A 329 -5.60 -2.42 17.35
C LEU A 329 -6.88 -3.08 17.87
N GLU A 330 -7.96 -2.31 18.02
CA GLU A 330 -9.28 -2.84 18.38
C GLU A 330 -9.82 -3.80 17.31
N GLU A 331 -9.63 -3.49 16.02
CA GLU A 331 -10.04 -4.38 14.94
C GLU A 331 -9.18 -5.67 14.91
N VAL A 332 -7.87 -5.54 15.10
CA VAL A 332 -6.96 -6.70 15.22
C VAL A 332 -7.36 -7.59 16.41
N LYS A 333 -7.67 -6.99 17.56
CA LYS A 333 -8.12 -7.69 18.77
C LYS A 333 -9.39 -8.51 18.51
N LYS A 334 -10.40 -7.93 17.85
CA LYS A 334 -11.64 -8.66 17.49
C LYS A 334 -11.34 -9.90 16.66
N ILE A 335 -10.43 -9.80 15.69
CA ILE A 335 -10.04 -10.93 14.83
C ILE A 335 -9.36 -12.03 15.66
N ILE A 336 -8.42 -11.68 16.54
CA ILE A 336 -7.73 -12.64 17.42
C ILE A 336 -8.74 -13.38 18.32
N VAL A 337 -9.65 -12.64 18.96
CA VAL A 337 -10.68 -13.23 19.82
C VAL A 337 -11.60 -14.16 19.02
N GLY A 338 -12.04 -13.74 17.83
CA GLY A 338 -12.88 -14.54 16.95
C GLY A 338 -12.21 -15.84 16.47
N ALA A 339 -10.92 -15.78 16.16
CA ALA A 339 -10.12 -16.96 15.80
C ALA A 339 -10.02 -17.95 16.96
N LEU A 340 -9.70 -17.47 18.16
CA LEU A 340 -9.62 -18.30 19.37
C LEU A 340 -10.95 -18.98 19.72
N ALA A 341 -12.06 -18.26 19.60
CA ALA A 341 -13.40 -18.80 19.81
C ALA A 341 -13.70 -19.95 18.84
N SER A 342 -13.32 -19.77 17.58
CA SER A 342 -13.53 -20.74 16.51
C SER A 342 -12.69 -22.00 16.69
N GLU A 343 -11.41 -21.85 17.02
CA GLU A 343 -10.53 -22.99 17.34
C GLU A 343 -11.01 -23.76 18.58
N CYS A 344 -11.62 -23.09 19.54
CA CYS A 344 -12.19 -23.70 20.74
C CYS A 344 -13.58 -24.34 20.54
N GLY A 345 -14.12 -24.32 19.31
CA GLY A 345 -15.38 -24.98 18.98
C GLY A 345 -16.64 -24.16 19.31
N PHE A 346 -16.50 -22.87 19.59
CA PHE A 346 -17.63 -21.95 19.72
C PHE A 346 -18.13 -21.58 18.31
N LYS A 347 -18.99 -22.45 17.75
CA LYS A 347 -19.65 -22.25 16.45
C LYS A 347 -20.61 -21.05 16.51
N GLY A 348 -20.10 -19.85 16.25
CA GLY A 348 -20.93 -18.65 16.15
C GLY A 348 -20.16 -17.33 16.02
N ALA A 349 -18.88 -17.28 16.40
CA ALA A 349 -18.12 -16.02 16.42
C ALA A 349 -17.46 -15.65 15.08
N LEU A 350 -17.20 -16.62 14.20
CA LEU A 350 -16.69 -16.38 12.84
C LEU A 350 -17.74 -15.75 11.91
N SER A 351 -19.04 -15.86 12.25
CA SER A 351 -20.15 -15.46 11.38
C SER A 351 -20.73 -14.07 11.65
N SER A 352 -20.19 -13.29 12.60
CA SER A 352 -20.85 -12.03 13.00
C SER A 352 -19.94 -10.81 13.18
N ALA A 353 -18.63 -10.89 12.93
CA ALA A 353 -17.76 -9.74 13.18
C ALA A 353 -16.83 -9.35 12.05
N VAL A 354 -16.40 -10.26 11.16
CA VAL A 354 -15.34 -9.91 10.21
C VAL A 354 -15.40 -10.76 8.92
N ASP A 355 -15.63 -10.12 7.78
CA ASP A 355 -15.66 -10.72 6.42
C ASP A 355 -14.27 -11.15 5.89
N TYR A 356 -13.24 -11.29 6.75
CA TYR A 356 -11.89 -11.59 6.29
C TYR A 356 -11.62 -13.10 6.30
N PRO A 357 -11.32 -13.73 5.15
CA PRO A 357 -10.69 -15.03 5.15
C PRO A 357 -9.26 -14.86 5.69
N VAL A 358 -9.06 -15.16 6.97
CA VAL A 358 -7.74 -15.18 7.60
C VAL A 358 -7.19 -16.59 7.47
N GLU A 359 -6.19 -16.77 6.60
CA GLU A 359 -5.42 -18.01 6.53
C GLU A 359 -4.62 -18.22 7.84
N LYS A 360 -4.34 -19.48 8.21
CA LYS A 360 -3.64 -19.80 9.48
C LYS A 360 -2.31 -19.04 9.62
N ASP A 361 -1.49 -19.02 8.56
CA ASP A 361 -0.21 -18.30 8.54
C ASP A 361 -0.34 -16.78 8.69
N SER A 362 -1.51 -16.22 8.38
CA SER A 362 -1.82 -14.80 8.56
C SER A 362 -2.22 -14.50 10.01
N LEU A 363 -2.85 -15.45 10.71
CA LEU A 363 -3.16 -15.30 12.13
C LEU A 363 -1.87 -15.21 12.98
N ASP A 364 -0.85 -15.99 12.63
CA ASP A 364 0.40 -16.01 13.39
C ASP A 364 1.13 -14.66 13.39
N LYS A 365 1.19 -14.09 12.20
CA LYS A 365 1.78 -12.78 11.98
C LYS A 365 0.91 -11.66 12.55
N LEU A 366 -0.41 -11.84 12.61
CA LEU A 366 -1.34 -10.87 13.20
C LEU A 366 -1.17 -10.81 14.72
N VAL A 367 -1.06 -11.96 15.38
CA VAL A 367 -0.78 -12.06 16.81
C VAL A 367 0.58 -11.46 17.14
N SER A 368 1.60 -11.76 16.33
CA SER A 368 2.93 -11.16 16.48
C SER A 368 2.88 -9.63 16.33
N PHE A 369 2.19 -9.14 15.30
CA PHE A 369 1.98 -7.70 15.09
C PHE A 369 1.28 -7.06 16.29
N PHE A 370 0.23 -7.69 16.83
CA PHE A 370 -0.46 -7.18 18.01
C PHE A 370 0.47 -7.16 19.23
N GLY A 371 1.21 -8.24 19.49
CA GLY A 371 2.17 -8.29 20.60
C GLY A 371 3.24 -7.20 20.53
N ASP A 372 3.73 -6.87 19.34
CA ASP A 372 4.76 -5.85 19.13
C ASP A 372 4.22 -4.41 19.20
N GLU A 373 2.99 -4.18 18.75
CA GLU A 373 2.43 -2.83 18.59
C GLU A 373 1.45 -2.42 19.68
N ALA A 374 0.85 -3.38 20.39
CA ALA A 374 -0.11 -3.15 21.45
C ALA A 374 0.57 -2.63 22.73
N SER A 375 -0.08 -1.70 23.42
CA SER A 375 0.34 -1.30 24.75
C SER A 375 -0.13 -2.30 25.82
N SER A 376 0.39 -2.16 27.05
CA SER A 376 -0.05 -2.98 28.19
C SER A 376 -1.57 -2.93 28.42
N ASN A 377 -2.20 -1.78 28.17
CA ASN A 377 -3.67 -1.65 28.24
C ASN A 377 -4.35 -2.61 27.25
N HIS A 378 -3.93 -2.59 25.98
CA HIS A 378 -4.52 -3.40 24.92
C HIS A 378 -4.36 -4.90 25.19
N LEU A 379 -3.19 -5.34 25.67
CA LEU A 379 -2.93 -6.74 26.01
C LEU A 379 -3.86 -7.25 27.14
N ILE A 380 -4.07 -6.44 28.17
CA ILE A 380 -4.99 -6.79 29.28
C ILE A 380 -6.45 -6.73 28.83
N CYS A 381 -6.82 -5.78 27.96
CA CYS A 381 -8.16 -5.73 27.38
C CYS A 381 -8.45 -6.96 26.52
N LEU A 382 -7.47 -7.45 25.75
CA LEU A 382 -7.58 -8.71 25.00
C LEU A 382 -7.83 -9.89 25.94
N ASP A 383 -7.04 -10.03 27.02
CA ASP A 383 -7.23 -11.10 28.02
C ASP A 383 -8.64 -11.08 28.63
N ALA A 384 -9.13 -9.89 28.97
CA ALA A 384 -10.48 -9.72 29.53
C ALA A 384 -11.58 -10.13 28.54
N GLU A 385 -11.41 -9.88 27.24
CA GLU A 385 -12.37 -10.31 26.21
C GLU A 385 -12.33 -11.80 25.94
N ILE A 386 -11.13 -12.40 25.92
CA ILE A 386 -10.96 -13.86 25.79
C ILE A 386 -11.67 -14.58 26.95
N GLU A 387 -11.47 -14.11 28.19
CA GLU A 387 -12.15 -14.70 29.35
C GLU A 387 -13.67 -14.47 29.31
N LYS A 388 -14.13 -13.29 28.86
CA LYS A 388 -15.56 -13.01 28.68
C LYS A 388 -16.23 -13.99 27.71
N GLN A 389 -15.50 -14.49 26.71
CA GLN A 389 -15.97 -15.53 25.80
C GLN A 389 -15.83 -16.95 26.36
N GLY A 390 -15.36 -17.11 27.59
CA GLY A 390 -15.19 -18.42 28.25
C GLY A 390 -14.01 -19.22 27.71
N ILE A 391 -13.06 -18.57 27.02
CA ILE A 391 -11.89 -19.22 26.43
C ILE A 391 -10.82 -19.35 27.51
N SER A 392 -10.26 -20.56 27.65
CA SER A 392 -9.20 -20.84 28.63
C SER A 392 -7.83 -20.86 27.95
N TRP A 393 -6.90 -20.02 28.41
CA TRP A 393 -5.52 -20.02 27.92
C TRP A 393 -4.83 -21.38 27.99
N LEU A 394 -5.14 -22.20 29.00
CA LEU A 394 -4.65 -23.58 29.08
C LEU A 394 -5.09 -24.43 27.88
N LYS A 395 -6.34 -24.28 27.44
CA LYS A 395 -6.85 -24.99 26.26
C LYS A 395 -6.20 -24.49 24.97
N VAL A 396 -5.95 -23.19 24.87
CA VAL A 396 -5.34 -22.53 23.71
C VAL A 396 -3.87 -22.95 23.57
N ILE A 397 -3.08 -22.81 24.64
CA ILE A 397 -1.65 -23.14 24.67
C ILE A 397 -1.42 -24.65 24.47
N ASN A 398 -2.31 -25.51 24.97
CA ASN A 398 -2.16 -26.96 24.77
C ASN A 398 -2.41 -27.40 23.32
N LYS A 399 -3.10 -26.58 22.50
CA LYS A 399 -3.34 -26.87 21.08
C LYS A 399 -2.17 -26.44 20.21
N ASP A 400 -1.62 -25.26 20.46
CA ASP A 400 -0.49 -24.71 19.72
C ASP A 400 0.41 -23.88 20.64
N LYS A 401 1.32 -24.58 21.31
CA LYS A 401 2.12 -24.02 22.41
C LYS A 401 3.06 -22.94 21.91
N ASP A 402 3.77 -23.16 20.81
CA ASP A 402 4.79 -22.23 20.35
C ASP A 402 4.17 -20.95 19.77
N PHE A 403 2.94 -21.06 19.28
CA PHE A 403 2.24 -19.93 18.67
C PHE A 403 1.67 -18.94 19.70
N TRP A 404 0.83 -19.40 20.64
CA TRP A 404 0.09 -18.51 21.55
C TRP A 404 0.88 -18.09 22.79
N ARG A 405 1.98 -18.79 23.09
CA ARG A 405 2.75 -18.60 24.33
C ARG A 405 3.37 -17.21 24.47
N PRO A 406 3.99 -16.59 23.46
CA PRO A 406 4.57 -15.26 23.60
C PRO A 406 3.53 -14.21 24.02
N LEU A 407 2.35 -14.24 23.41
CA LEU A 407 1.25 -13.34 23.76
C LEU A 407 0.76 -13.57 25.21
N TYR A 408 0.58 -14.83 25.59
CA TYR A 408 0.18 -15.18 26.96
C TYR A 408 1.21 -14.75 28.01
N ASP A 409 2.49 -15.02 27.76
CA ASP A 409 3.56 -14.69 28.70
C ASP A 409 3.68 -13.17 28.88
N GLY A 410 3.54 -12.38 27.81
CA GLY A 410 3.49 -10.91 27.90
C GLY A 410 2.31 -10.40 28.73
N ILE A 411 1.13 -11.02 28.62
CA ILE A 411 -0.03 -10.70 29.47
C ILE A 411 0.25 -11.07 30.94
N GLN A 412 0.83 -12.24 31.20
CA GLN A 412 1.15 -12.65 32.58
C GLN A 412 2.23 -11.78 33.21
N GLU A 413 3.21 -11.31 32.43
CA GLU A 413 4.23 -10.37 32.91
C GLU A 413 3.58 -9.09 33.45
N ILE A 414 2.64 -8.49 32.69
CA ILE A 414 1.91 -7.30 33.13
C ILE A 414 1.15 -7.58 34.44
N TYR A 415 0.44 -8.70 34.53
CA TYR A 415 -0.22 -9.07 35.78
C TYR A 415 0.78 -9.25 36.93
N SER A 416 1.95 -9.85 36.69
CA SER A 416 2.96 -10.05 37.73
C SER A 416 3.53 -8.72 38.28
N ILE A 417 3.60 -7.70 37.43
CA ILE A 417 4.10 -6.37 37.79
C ILE A 417 3.07 -5.62 38.64
N TYR A 418 1.80 -5.64 38.23
CA TYR A 418 0.77 -4.78 38.82
C TYR A 418 -0.12 -5.47 39.87
N THR A 419 -0.16 -6.80 39.89
CA THR A 419 -0.94 -7.54 40.89
C THR A 419 -0.18 -7.59 42.21
N THR A 420 -0.86 -7.27 43.30
CA THR A 420 -0.32 -7.35 44.67
C THR A 420 -1.36 -8.02 45.58
N SER A 421 -1.09 -8.10 46.90
CA SER A 421 -2.11 -8.56 47.86
C SER A 421 -3.38 -7.70 47.86
N ILE A 422 -3.30 -6.46 47.37
CA ILE A 422 -4.38 -5.48 47.34
C ILE A 422 -4.94 -5.32 45.93
N VAL A 423 -4.06 -5.20 44.94
CA VAL A 423 -4.44 -4.98 43.54
C VAL A 423 -4.65 -6.33 42.88
N THR A 424 -5.91 -6.73 42.69
CA THR A 424 -6.28 -7.98 42.00
C THR A 424 -6.27 -7.82 40.48
N LYS A 425 -6.34 -8.94 39.74
CA LYS A 425 -6.50 -8.92 38.27
C LYS A 425 -7.69 -8.07 37.80
N ALA A 426 -8.78 -8.02 38.58
CA ALA A 426 -9.94 -7.21 38.25
C ALA A 426 -9.62 -5.70 38.24
N TYR A 427 -8.78 -5.24 39.18
CA TYR A 427 -8.31 -3.85 39.21
C TYR A 427 -7.34 -3.55 38.06
N VAL A 428 -6.42 -4.45 37.76
CA VAL A 428 -5.52 -4.28 36.60
C VAL A 428 -6.33 -4.14 35.30
N ARG A 429 -7.44 -4.87 35.17
CA ARG A 429 -8.36 -4.74 34.03
C ARG A 429 -9.14 -3.42 34.01
N SER A 430 -9.55 -2.88 35.16
CA SER A 430 -10.19 -1.56 35.18
C SER A 430 -9.18 -0.47 34.79
N PHE A 431 -7.94 -0.55 35.31
CA PHE A 431 -6.87 0.37 34.92
C PHE A 431 -6.57 0.31 33.42
N ALA A 432 -6.55 -0.90 32.84
CA ALA A 432 -6.39 -1.07 31.40
C ALA A 432 -7.48 -0.37 30.57
N LYS A 433 -8.75 -0.50 30.99
CA LYS A 433 -9.89 0.15 30.32
C LYS A 433 -9.85 1.67 30.42
N GLU A 434 -9.32 2.20 31.52
CA GLU A 434 -9.17 3.63 31.75
C GLU A 434 -7.88 4.21 31.13
N GLY A 435 -7.01 3.36 30.58
CA GLY A 435 -5.76 3.77 29.93
C GLY A 435 -4.57 3.94 30.89
N LEU A 436 -4.74 3.62 32.17
CA LEU A 436 -3.79 3.97 33.24
C LEU A 436 -2.52 3.11 33.24
N LEU A 437 -2.49 1.91 32.64
CA LEU A 437 -1.27 1.07 32.66
C LEU A 437 -0.11 1.67 31.86
N THR A 438 -0.40 2.63 30.97
CA THR A 438 0.61 3.36 30.21
C THR A 438 1.04 4.68 30.86
N GLN A 439 0.36 5.11 31.93
CA GLN A 439 0.64 6.34 32.68
C GLN A 439 1.20 5.99 34.05
N LYS A 440 2.49 5.61 34.08
CA LYS A 440 3.14 5.05 35.28
C LYS A 440 3.02 5.94 36.53
N GLU A 441 3.15 7.25 36.37
CA GLU A 441 3.07 8.22 37.48
C GLU A 441 1.65 8.32 38.06
N GLU A 442 0.63 8.47 37.19
CA GLU A 442 -0.78 8.49 37.60
C GLU A 442 -1.20 7.16 38.23
N LEU A 443 -0.71 6.05 37.70
CA LEU A 443 -0.97 4.72 38.26
C LEU A 443 -0.33 4.55 39.64
N GLU A 444 0.89 5.04 39.85
CA GLU A 444 1.53 5.02 41.16
C GLU A 444 0.76 5.85 42.18
N GLU A 445 0.20 7.01 41.79
CA GLU A 445 -0.68 7.82 42.63
C GLU A 445 -1.98 7.08 42.98
N VAL A 446 -2.65 6.46 42.00
CA VAL A 446 -3.87 5.66 42.20
C VAL A 446 -3.61 4.46 43.11
N VAL A 447 -2.51 3.73 42.89
CA VAL A 447 -2.13 2.58 43.72
C VAL A 447 -1.78 3.02 45.15
N ASN A 448 -1.10 4.15 45.31
CA ASN A 448 -0.78 4.70 46.63
C ASN A 448 -2.02 5.21 47.36
N SER A 449 -3.01 5.79 46.66
CA SER A 449 -4.29 6.18 47.25
C SER A 449 -5.08 4.97 47.72
N LEU A 450 -5.14 3.90 46.92
CA LEU A 450 -5.78 2.64 47.28
C LEU A 450 -5.13 2.01 48.53
N LYS A 451 -3.80 1.99 48.59
CA LYS A 451 -3.06 1.52 49.78
C LYS A 451 -3.37 2.35 51.02
N LYS A 452 -3.40 3.69 50.88
CA LYS A 452 -3.74 4.60 52.00
C LYS A 452 -5.16 4.39 52.49
N ASN A 453 -6.13 4.27 51.58
CA ASN A 453 -7.54 4.06 51.91
C ASN A 453 -7.80 2.70 52.58
N LEU A 454 -7.06 1.65 52.18
CA LEU A 454 -7.12 0.34 52.83
C LEU A 454 -6.38 0.29 54.18
N SER A 455 -5.29 1.05 54.34
CA SER A 455 -4.61 1.20 55.63
C SER A 455 -5.44 1.98 56.68
N PHE A 456 -6.50 2.66 56.23
CA PHE A 456 -7.46 3.38 57.07
C PHE A 456 -8.71 2.56 57.44
N ILE A 457 -8.85 1.32 56.96
CA ILE A 457 -9.86 0.41 57.51
C ILE A 457 -9.33 -0.05 58.87
N PRO A 458 -9.91 0.39 60.00
CA PRO A 458 -9.46 -0.08 61.30
C PRO A 458 -9.64 -1.59 61.34
N LEU A 459 -8.64 -2.31 61.86
CA LEU A 459 -8.67 -3.74 62.19
C LEU A 459 -9.72 -4.09 63.29
N TYR A 460 -10.86 -3.41 63.31
CA TYR A 460 -11.99 -3.62 64.19
C TYR A 460 -13.21 -4.04 63.39
N LYS A 461 -13.14 -5.23 62.77
CA LYS A 461 -14.26 -6.18 62.53
C LYS A 461 -13.83 -7.30 61.56
N THR A 462 -12.78 -8.05 61.90
CA THR A 462 -12.48 -9.33 61.20
C THR A 462 -12.38 -10.53 62.14
N SER A 463 -12.81 -10.40 63.40
CA SER A 463 -12.90 -11.55 64.32
C SER A 463 -14.28 -12.21 64.40
N LYS A 464 -15.30 -11.72 63.67
CA LYS A 464 -16.59 -12.43 63.50
C LYS A 464 -17.21 -12.14 62.13
N LEU A 465 -16.74 -12.86 61.11
CA LEU A 465 -17.52 -13.26 59.91
C LEU A 465 -16.61 -14.16 59.06
N VAL A 466 -16.25 -15.31 59.63
CA VAL A 466 -16.04 -16.49 58.80
C VAL A 466 -17.43 -16.99 58.43
N ALA A 467 -17.62 -17.24 57.14
CA ALA A 467 -18.81 -17.76 56.49
C ALA A 467 -19.96 -16.76 56.31
N THR A 468 -19.95 -16.01 55.22
CA THR A 468 -20.85 -16.20 54.07
C THR A 468 -20.59 -15.13 53.01
N GLN A 469 -20.89 -15.48 51.76
CA GLN A 469 -20.87 -14.66 50.55
C GLN A 469 -21.06 -13.16 50.78
N ASN A 470 -20.13 -12.33 50.27
CA ASN A 470 -20.39 -11.00 49.72
C ASN A 470 -19.09 -10.35 49.22
N THR A 471 -18.63 -10.71 48.03
CA THR A 471 -17.64 -9.94 47.25
C THR A 471 -18.29 -8.75 46.53
N GLU A 472 -19.62 -8.70 46.43
CA GLU A 472 -20.33 -7.62 45.73
C GLU A 472 -20.57 -6.38 46.61
N SER A 473 -20.81 -6.54 47.92
CA SER A 473 -21.15 -5.39 48.78
C SER A 473 -19.94 -4.47 49.06
N THR A 474 -18.76 -5.05 49.27
CA THR A 474 -17.51 -4.28 49.48
C THR A 474 -17.03 -3.62 48.19
N SER A 475 -17.28 -4.25 47.03
CA SER A 475 -17.03 -3.68 45.71
C SER A 475 -17.96 -2.51 45.37
N ALA A 476 -19.21 -2.53 45.83
CA ALA A 476 -20.18 -1.48 45.58
C ALA A 476 -19.93 -0.23 46.46
N GLU A 477 -19.60 -0.43 47.75
CA GLU A 477 -19.28 0.67 48.66
C GLU A 477 -17.99 1.38 48.23
N LEU A 478 -16.93 0.68 47.84
CA LEU A 478 -15.69 1.30 47.36
C LEU A 478 -15.83 1.96 45.98
N ARG A 479 -16.70 1.44 45.10
CA ARG A 479 -17.04 2.12 43.83
C ARG A 479 -17.71 3.46 44.07
N SER A 480 -18.63 3.54 45.03
CA SER A 480 -19.32 4.79 45.38
C SER A 480 -18.41 5.84 46.01
N VAL A 481 -17.27 5.43 46.57
CA VAL A 481 -16.26 6.32 47.17
C VAL A 481 -15.29 6.88 46.12
N LEU A 482 -14.98 6.11 45.08
CA LEU A 482 -13.97 6.47 44.08
C LEU A 482 -14.54 6.99 42.77
N PHE A 483 -15.79 6.65 42.45
CA PHE A 483 -16.41 6.96 41.17
C PHE A 483 -17.80 7.58 41.36
N ASP A 484 -18.12 8.57 40.55
CA ASP A 484 -19.45 9.14 40.49
C ASP A 484 -20.46 8.13 39.90
N ASN A 485 -21.74 8.47 39.93
CA ASN A 485 -22.81 7.63 39.39
C ASN A 485 -22.69 7.37 37.87
N ASN A 486 -21.75 8.03 37.18
CA ASN A 486 -21.44 7.84 35.77
C ASN A 486 -20.15 7.03 35.53
N GLY A 487 -19.51 6.53 36.60
CA GLY A 487 -18.27 5.76 36.51
C GLY A 487 -17.02 6.59 36.24
N LYS A 488 -17.06 7.93 36.43
CA LYS A 488 -15.86 8.78 36.38
C LYS A 488 -15.24 8.91 37.76
N LEU A 489 -13.91 8.92 37.83
CA LEU A 489 -13.19 9.11 39.08
C LEU A 489 -13.62 10.45 39.72
N VAL A 490 -14.05 10.43 40.98
CA VAL A 490 -14.46 11.66 41.68
C VAL A 490 -13.20 12.51 41.89
N ASN A 491 -13.18 13.70 41.27
CA ASN A 491 -12.07 14.66 41.40
C ASN A 491 -12.00 15.15 42.86
N TRP A 492 -11.18 14.51 43.68
CA TRP A 492 -10.89 14.92 45.05
C TRP A 492 -9.67 15.84 45.07
N LEU A 493 -9.76 16.96 44.35
CA LEU A 493 -8.88 18.10 44.53
C LEU A 493 -9.77 19.32 44.84
N GLY A 494 -10.15 19.43 46.11
CA GLY A 494 -10.49 20.70 46.70
C GLY A 494 -9.21 21.46 47.04
N ASN A 495 -8.65 22.13 46.02
CA ASN A 495 -7.99 23.45 46.03
C ASN A 495 -7.18 23.65 44.76
#